data_AF-A0A2N2IMZ3-F1
#
_entry.id   AF-A0A2N2IMZ3-F1
#
_cell.length_a   1.000
_cell.length_b   1.000
_cell.length_c   1.000
_cell.angle_alpha   90.00
_cell.angle_beta   90.00
_cell.angle_gamma   90.00
#
_symmetry.space_group_name_H-M   'P 1'
#
loop_
_entity.id
_entity.type
_entity.pdbx_description
1 polymer ?
#
loop_
_entity_poly.entity_id
_entity_poly.type
_entity_poly.pdbx_seq_one_letter_code
_entity_poly.pdbx_strand_id
1 'polypeptide(L)'
;TASRVFNPITSQGIVVDMIIQNTREGALTDMTFTVPRTDYKKTMQIMKKVVADIGAEGVTGSENIAKVSIVGVGMRNHAGIASTMFKVLSDEGINILMISTSEIKVSCVIEEKYTELAVRALHDAFELEKGGAKKRPTKSAAPAKAKAAPKAKPAMPKAKSKKK
;
A
#
# COMPACT_ATOMS: atom_id res chain seq x y z
N THR A 1 8.19 -1.32 -24.18
CA THR A 1 8.87 -2.54 -23.64
C THR A 1 8.02 -3.19 -22.56
N ALA A 2 7.64 -2.50 -21.47
CA ALA A 2 6.74 -3.04 -20.44
C ALA A 2 5.36 -3.48 -20.97
N SER A 3 4.75 -2.71 -21.88
CA SER A 3 3.49 -3.09 -22.52
C SER A 3 3.55 -4.43 -23.26
N ARG A 4 4.71 -4.78 -23.85
CA ARG A 4 4.92 -6.07 -24.51
C ARG A 4 4.96 -7.23 -23.52
N VAL A 5 5.32 -6.97 -22.27
CA VAL A 5 5.29 -7.95 -21.18
C VAL A 5 3.88 -8.14 -20.63
N PHE A 6 3.18 -7.04 -20.34
CA PHE A 6 1.91 -7.12 -19.61
C PHE A 6 0.67 -7.33 -20.49
N ASN A 7 0.64 -6.84 -21.73
CA ASN A 7 -0.54 -7.02 -22.60
C ASN A 7 -0.89 -8.50 -22.86
N PRO A 8 0.08 -9.41 -23.11
CA PRO A 8 -0.22 -10.84 -23.26
C PRO A 8 -0.78 -11.50 -21.99
N ILE A 9 -0.44 -10.96 -20.82
CA ILE A 9 -0.90 -11.46 -19.52
C ILE A 9 -2.33 -10.96 -19.24
N THR A 10 -2.55 -9.65 -19.36
CA THR A 10 -3.85 -9.03 -19.04
C THR A 10 -4.93 -9.38 -20.06
N SER A 11 -4.59 -9.58 -21.33
CA SER A 11 -5.53 -10.10 -22.35
C SER A 11 -6.04 -11.51 -22.06
N GLN A 12 -5.36 -12.24 -21.17
CA GLN A 12 -5.76 -13.57 -20.70
C GLN A 12 -6.55 -13.53 -19.38
N GLY A 13 -6.90 -12.32 -18.90
CA GLY A 13 -7.62 -12.10 -17.64
C GLY A 13 -6.77 -12.25 -16.38
N ILE A 14 -5.45 -12.40 -16.51
CA ILE A 14 -4.55 -12.62 -15.37
C ILE A 14 -4.27 -11.27 -14.70
N VAL A 15 -4.54 -11.19 -13.40
CA VAL A 15 -4.28 -9.99 -12.60
C VAL A 15 -2.83 -9.96 -12.16
N VAL A 16 -2.17 -8.82 -12.37
CA VAL A 16 -0.83 -8.54 -11.86
C VAL A 16 -0.96 -7.65 -10.63
N ASP A 17 -0.29 -8.02 -9.55
CA ASP A 17 -0.40 -7.33 -8.25
C ASP A 17 0.77 -6.38 -8.01
N MET A 18 1.98 -6.93 -7.82
CA MET A 18 3.19 -6.14 -7.62
C MET A 18 4.03 -6.16 -8.90
N ILE A 19 4.58 -5.01 -9.30
CA ILE A 19 5.56 -4.87 -10.39
C ILE A 19 6.80 -4.15 -9.83
N ILE A 20 7.96 -4.75 -10.03
CA ILE A 20 9.28 -4.21 -9.65
C ILE A 20 10.14 -4.23 -10.90
N GLN A 21 10.69 -3.07 -11.26
CA GLN A 21 11.68 -2.97 -12.32
C GLN A 21 12.97 -2.43 -11.72
N ASN A 22 14.03 -3.23 -11.75
CA ASN A 22 15.33 -2.85 -11.23
C ASN A 22 16.30 -2.55 -12.38
N THR A 23 17.12 -1.51 -12.22
CA THR A 23 18.17 -1.18 -13.19
C THR A 23 19.32 -2.15 -13.03
N ARG A 24 19.85 -2.68 -14.14
CA ARG A 24 21.13 -3.39 -14.15
C ARG A 24 22.20 -2.50 -14.78
N GLU A 25 23.45 -2.91 -14.62
CA GLU A 25 24.55 -2.31 -15.36
C GLU A 25 24.37 -2.54 -16.87
N GLY A 26 24.64 -1.51 -17.67
CA GLY A 26 24.42 -1.53 -19.12
C GLY A 26 23.00 -1.14 -19.54
N ALA A 27 22.50 -1.76 -20.62
CA ALA A 27 21.22 -1.41 -21.24
C ALA A 27 20.06 -2.34 -20.84
N LEU A 28 20.29 -3.26 -19.88
CA LEU A 28 19.32 -4.26 -19.44
C LEU A 28 18.66 -3.87 -18.13
N THR A 29 17.45 -4.39 -17.91
CA THR A 29 16.68 -4.19 -16.69
C THR A 29 15.96 -5.48 -16.35
N ASP A 30 15.89 -5.81 -15.05
CA ASP A 30 15.09 -6.94 -14.59
C ASP A 30 13.70 -6.45 -14.24
N MET A 31 12.69 -7.18 -14.72
CA MET A 31 11.30 -6.92 -14.40
C MET A 31 10.72 -8.12 -13.68
N THR A 32 10.37 -7.92 -12.41
CA THR A 32 9.72 -8.93 -11.58
C THR A 32 8.30 -8.50 -11.28
N PHE A 33 7.38 -9.46 -11.33
CA PHE A 33 5.99 -9.20 -10.96
C PHE A 33 5.36 -10.41 -10.32
N THR A 34 4.21 -10.21 -9.68
CA THR A 34 3.46 -11.28 -9.00
C THR A 34 2.08 -11.44 -9.60
N VAL A 35 1.62 -12.68 -9.63
CA VAL A 35 0.29 -13.11 -10.10
C VAL A 35 -0.29 -14.10 -9.08
N PRO A 36 -1.62 -14.33 -9.08
CA PRO A 36 -2.21 -15.43 -8.31
C PRO A 36 -1.53 -16.77 -8.62
N ARG A 37 -1.33 -17.61 -7.60
CA ARG A 37 -0.69 -18.93 -7.76
C ARG A 37 -1.41 -19.79 -8.82
N THR A 38 -2.73 -19.69 -8.89
CA THR A 38 -3.56 -20.38 -9.90
C THR A 38 -3.18 -20.03 -11.34
N ASP A 39 -2.65 -18.83 -11.57
CA ASP A 39 -2.27 -18.33 -12.89
C ASP A 39 -0.77 -18.50 -13.19
N TYR A 40 0.03 -19.00 -12.24
CA TYR A 40 1.49 -19.11 -12.39
C TYR A 40 1.89 -19.89 -13.65
N LYS A 41 1.37 -21.12 -13.82
CA LYS A 41 1.73 -21.99 -14.95
C LYS A 41 1.40 -21.34 -16.29
N LYS A 42 0.22 -20.71 -16.39
CA LYS A 42 -0.25 -20.00 -17.59
C LYS A 42 0.63 -18.79 -17.87
N THR A 43 0.95 -18.00 -16.85
CA THR A 43 1.85 -16.84 -16.94
C THR A 43 3.24 -17.25 -17.42
N MET A 44 3.82 -18.32 -16.87
CA MET A 44 5.14 -18.81 -17.30
C MET A 44 5.15 -19.25 -18.77
N GLN A 45 4.08 -19.87 -19.26
CA GLN A 45 3.97 -20.24 -20.68
C GLN A 45 3.89 -19.01 -21.60
N ILE A 46 3.13 -17.98 -21.20
CA ILE A 46 3.05 -16.71 -21.92
C ILE A 46 4.42 -16.04 -21.95
N MET A 47 5.08 -15.95 -20.79
CA MET A 47 6.35 -15.26 -20.66
C MET A 47 7.48 -15.92 -21.43
N LYS A 48 7.49 -17.26 -21.57
CA LYS A 48 8.47 -17.95 -22.42
C LYS A 48 8.41 -17.47 -23.88
N LYS A 49 7.21 -17.18 -24.40
CA LYS A 49 7.04 -16.62 -25.76
C LYS A 49 7.47 -15.17 -25.81
N VAL A 50 7.03 -14.37 -24.83
CA VAL A 50 7.39 -12.95 -24.73
C VAL A 50 8.90 -12.75 -24.65
N VAL A 51 9.62 -13.55 -23.88
CA VAL A 51 11.08 -13.49 -23.75
C VAL A 51 11.77 -13.63 -25.12
N ALA A 52 11.33 -14.60 -25.93
CA ALA A 52 11.85 -14.79 -27.28
C ALA A 52 11.53 -13.59 -28.18
N ASP A 53 10.30 -13.07 -28.10
CA ASP A 53 9.85 -11.94 -28.93
C ASP A 53 10.55 -10.62 -28.60
N ILE A 54 10.93 -10.40 -27.34
CA ILE A 54 11.59 -9.16 -26.89
C ILE A 54 13.12 -9.30 -26.83
N GLY A 55 13.67 -10.50 -27.00
CA GLY A 55 15.11 -10.77 -26.91
C GLY A 55 15.67 -10.68 -25.48
N ALA A 56 14.89 -11.08 -24.46
CA ALA A 56 15.35 -11.09 -23.08
C ALA A 56 16.23 -12.33 -22.78
N GLU A 57 17.08 -12.24 -21.75
CA GLU A 57 17.98 -13.34 -21.33
C GLU A 57 17.20 -14.59 -20.88
N GLY A 58 16.04 -14.41 -20.26
CA GLY A 58 15.24 -15.52 -19.76
C GLY A 58 14.02 -15.08 -18.97
N VAL A 59 13.27 -16.07 -18.49
CA VAL A 59 12.25 -15.90 -17.46
C VAL A 59 12.40 -16.99 -16.41
N THR A 60 12.40 -16.57 -15.16
CA THR A 60 12.36 -17.44 -13.98
C THR A 60 11.19 -17.04 -13.09
N GLY A 61 10.72 -17.95 -12.25
CA GLY A 61 9.67 -17.65 -11.30
C GLY A 61 9.61 -18.68 -10.18
N SER A 62 9.00 -18.31 -9.05
CA SER A 62 8.80 -19.19 -7.89
C SER A 62 7.35 -19.15 -7.45
N GLU A 63 6.78 -20.32 -7.15
CA GLU A 63 5.45 -20.44 -6.54
C GLU A 63 5.51 -20.31 -5.01
N ASN A 64 6.69 -20.55 -4.41
CA ASN A 64 6.87 -20.71 -2.95
C ASN A 64 7.23 -19.39 -2.27
N ILE A 65 6.45 -18.35 -2.55
CA ILE A 65 6.63 -17.01 -2.00
C ILE A 65 5.38 -16.54 -1.27
N ALA A 66 5.57 -15.67 -0.29
CA ALA A 66 4.50 -14.94 0.36
C ALA A 66 4.79 -13.45 0.36
N LYS A 67 3.73 -12.65 0.22
CA LYS A 67 3.80 -11.18 0.31
C LYS A 67 3.23 -10.75 1.65
N VAL A 68 4.07 -10.16 2.50
CA VAL A 68 3.66 -9.58 3.77
C VAL A 68 3.76 -8.06 3.68
N SER A 69 2.72 -7.36 4.11
CA SER A 69 2.65 -5.91 4.01
C SER A 69 2.24 -5.29 5.34
N ILE A 70 2.91 -4.21 5.71
CA ILE A 70 2.44 -3.28 6.73
C ILE A 70 1.71 -2.12 6.06
N VAL A 71 0.59 -1.67 6.62
CA VAL A 71 -0.25 -0.61 6.04
C VAL A 71 -0.62 0.41 7.10
N GLY A 72 -0.41 1.69 6.82
CA GLY A 72 -0.80 2.76 7.74
C GLY A 72 -0.65 4.15 7.15
N VAL A 73 -1.56 5.06 7.52
CA VAL A 73 -1.59 6.47 7.08
C VAL A 73 -0.45 7.34 7.65
N GLY A 74 0.53 6.73 8.31
CA GLY A 74 1.63 7.40 8.99
C GLY A 74 3.01 7.20 8.37
N MET A 75 3.17 6.40 7.31
CA MET A 75 4.53 6.06 6.83
C MET A 75 5.30 7.24 6.24
N ARG A 76 4.60 8.21 5.64
CA ARG A 76 5.21 9.45 5.15
C ARG A 76 5.82 10.31 6.27
N ASN A 77 5.24 10.25 7.47
CA ASN A 77 5.53 11.17 8.57
C ASN A 77 6.25 10.50 9.75
N HIS A 78 6.40 9.18 9.73
CA HIS A 78 7.12 8.41 10.75
C HIS A 78 8.31 7.67 10.14
N ALA A 79 9.45 8.35 10.18
CA ALA A 79 10.74 7.72 9.91
C ALA A 79 10.92 6.52 10.87
N GLY A 80 11.27 5.36 10.32
CA GLY A 80 11.58 4.16 11.10
C GLY A 80 10.64 2.97 10.88
N ILE A 81 9.43 3.16 10.33
CA ILE A 81 8.49 2.04 10.13
C ILE A 81 9.09 0.91 9.26
N ALA A 82 9.69 1.26 8.12
CA ALA A 82 10.36 0.29 7.26
C ALA A 82 11.57 -0.36 7.94
N SER A 83 12.34 0.43 8.70
CA SER A 83 13.50 -0.06 9.48
C SER A 83 13.08 -1.11 10.50
N THR A 84 12.00 -0.85 11.26
CA THR A 84 11.45 -1.81 12.21
C THR A 84 11.02 -3.10 11.51
N MET A 85 10.32 -3.00 10.38
CA MET A 85 9.91 -4.18 9.60
C MET A 85 11.11 -5.03 9.19
N PHE A 86 12.15 -4.41 8.62
CA PHE A 86 13.34 -5.14 8.17
C PHE A 86 14.12 -5.74 9.32
N LYS A 87 14.22 -5.02 10.44
CA LYS A 87 14.87 -5.52 11.65
C LYS A 87 14.15 -6.76 12.20
N VAL A 88 12.83 -6.70 12.35
CA VAL A 88 12.02 -7.82 12.87
C VAL A 88 12.18 -9.06 11.99
N LEU A 89 12.07 -8.90 10.67
CA LEU A 89 12.26 -10.02 9.75
C LEU A 89 13.69 -10.59 9.83
N SER A 90 14.70 -9.72 9.94
CA SER A 90 16.09 -10.16 10.08
C SER A 90 16.35 -10.88 11.40
N ASP A 91 15.78 -10.43 12.52
CA ASP A 91 15.96 -11.05 13.85
C ASP A 91 15.36 -12.48 13.89
N GLU A 92 14.29 -12.71 13.13
CA GLU A 92 13.68 -14.05 12.93
C GLU A 92 14.40 -14.91 11.87
N GLY A 93 15.50 -14.42 11.29
CA GLY A 93 16.24 -15.12 10.24
C GLY A 93 15.50 -15.20 8.89
N ILE A 94 14.52 -14.33 8.65
CA ILE A 94 13.70 -14.31 7.44
C ILE A 94 14.39 -13.45 6.37
N ASN A 95 14.83 -14.10 5.30
CA ASN A 95 15.40 -13.39 4.16
C ASN A 95 14.32 -12.66 3.33
N ILE A 96 14.57 -11.40 3.00
CA ILE A 96 13.68 -10.59 2.16
C ILE A 96 14.13 -10.72 0.70
N LEU A 97 13.26 -11.27 -0.14
CA LEU A 97 13.55 -11.50 -1.56
C LEU A 97 13.32 -10.23 -2.41
N MET A 98 12.26 -9.49 -2.08
CA MET A 98 11.89 -8.26 -2.78
C MET A 98 11.22 -7.28 -1.83
N ILE A 99 11.42 -5.98 -2.09
CA ILE A 99 10.78 -4.89 -1.35
C ILE A 99 10.03 -4.01 -2.34
N SER A 100 8.78 -3.67 -2.02
CA SER A 100 7.99 -2.66 -2.74
C SER A 100 7.33 -1.73 -1.73
N THR A 101 7.34 -0.44 -1.99
CA THR A 101 6.82 0.58 -1.08
C THR A 101 5.87 1.54 -1.79
N SER A 102 4.87 2.01 -1.06
CA SER A 102 4.02 3.15 -1.41
C SER A 102 4.01 4.15 -0.24
N GLU A 103 3.26 5.25 -0.37
CA GLU A 103 3.13 6.25 0.70
C GLU A 103 2.55 5.68 2.02
N ILE A 104 1.80 4.58 1.94
CA ILE A 104 1.06 4.01 3.08
C ILE A 104 1.31 2.52 3.29
N LYS A 105 2.16 1.88 2.48
CA LYS A 105 2.40 0.44 2.54
C LYS A 105 3.85 0.09 2.25
N VAL A 106 4.48 -0.71 3.10
CA VAL A 106 5.70 -1.47 2.74
C VAL A 106 5.30 -2.92 2.55
N SER A 107 5.71 -3.51 1.44
CA SER A 107 5.51 -4.93 1.14
C SER A 107 6.86 -5.61 0.99
N CYS A 108 7.02 -6.73 1.67
CA CYS A 108 8.16 -7.63 1.49
C CYS A 108 7.67 -8.95 0.92
N VAL A 109 8.41 -9.48 -0.04
CA VAL A 109 8.26 -10.87 -0.50
C VAL A 109 9.28 -11.73 0.21
N ILE A 110 8.82 -12.82 0.80
CA ILE A 110 9.61 -13.78 1.57
C ILE A 110 9.31 -15.20 1.09
N GLU A 111 10.08 -16.19 1.52
CA GLU A 111 9.71 -17.59 1.31
C GLU A 111 8.42 -17.93 2.06
N GLU A 112 7.51 -18.66 1.41
CA GLU A 112 6.18 -18.96 1.94
C GLU A 112 6.20 -19.66 3.31
N LYS A 113 7.20 -20.51 3.57
CA LYS A 113 7.34 -21.22 4.85
C LYS A 113 7.45 -20.29 6.07
N TYR A 114 7.84 -19.03 5.88
CA TYR A 114 7.97 -18.05 6.96
C TYR A 114 6.73 -17.17 7.15
N THR A 115 5.65 -17.40 6.39
CA THR A 115 4.48 -16.50 6.39
C THR A 115 3.90 -16.27 7.78
N GLU A 116 3.61 -17.33 8.52
CA GLU A 116 3.01 -17.22 9.85
C GLU A 116 3.95 -16.54 10.86
N LEU A 117 5.24 -16.90 10.82
CA LEU A 117 6.26 -16.33 11.69
C LEU A 117 6.40 -14.82 11.43
N ALA A 118 6.53 -14.42 10.16
CA ALA A 118 6.64 -13.03 9.76
C ALA A 118 5.43 -12.21 10.22
N VAL A 119 4.21 -12.74 10.02
CA VAL A 119 2.99 -12.03 10.42
C VAL A 119 2.94 -11.85 11.93
N ARG A 120 3.22 -12.89 12.73
CA ARG A 120 3.21 -12.81 14.19
C ARG A 120 4.26 -11.83 14.71
N ALA A 121 5.51 -11.98 14.28
CA ALA A 121 6.60 -11.12 14.72
C ALA A 121 6.35 -9.64 14.37
N LEU A 122 5.83 -9.36 13.18
CA LEU A 122 5.46 -8.00 12.79
C LEU A 122 4.25 -7.49 13.60
N HIS A 123 3.25 -8.33 13.87
CA HIS A 123 2.09 -7.94 14.66
C HIS A 123 2.49 -7.53 16.09
N ASP A 124 3.39 -8.30 16.70
CA ASP A 124 3.92 -8.03 18.03
C ASP A 124 4.78 -6.76 18.05
N ALA A 125 5.66 -6.59 17.07
CA ALA A 125 6.56 -5.44 16.99
C ALA A 125 5.83 -4.10 16.76
N PHE A 126 4.68 -4.13 16.10
CA PHE A 126 3.83 -2.94 15.89
C PHE A 126 2.72 -2.81 16.96
N GLU A 127 2.74 -3.62 18.01
CA GLU A 127 1.81 -3.60 19.15
C GLU A 127 0.32 -3.61 18.74
N LEU A 128 -0.02 -4.26 17.62
CA LEU A 128 -1.35 -4.18 17.02
C LEU A 128 -2.44 -4.84 17.89
N GLU A 129 -2.06 -5.70 18.83
CA GLU A 129 -2.94 -6.30 19.86
C GLU A 129 -3.52 -5.25 20.83
N LYS A 130 -2.86 -4.11 21.06
CA LYS A 130 -3.23 -3.15 22.12
C LYS A 130 -4.07 -1.95 21.65
N GLY A 131 -4.50 -1.89 20.39
CA GLY A 131 -4.97 -0.62 19.81
C GLY A 131 -5.90 -0.66 18.60
N GLY A 132 -6.87 -1.57 18.54
CA GLY A 132 -7.89 -1.63 17.47
C GLY A 132 -9.23 -0.94 17.77
N ALA A 133 -9.40 -0.29 18.92
CA ALA A 133 -10.65 0.41 19.28
C ALA A 133 -10.41 1.88 19.66
N LYS A 134 -9.88 2.68 18.73
CA LYS A 134 -10.18 4.12 18.78
C LYS A 134 -11.67 4.27 18.45
N LYS A 135 -12.49 4.53 19.49
CA LYS A 135 -13.93 4.86 19.35
C LYS A 135 -14.09 5.83 18.17
N ARG A 136 -14.79 5.39 17.12
CA ARG A 136 -15.31 6.31 16.11
C ARG A 136 -16.11 7.39 16.84
N PRO A 137 -15.96 8.68 16.52
CA PRO A 137 -16.91 9.66 17.00
C PRO A 137 -18.29 9.24 16.50
N THR A 138 -19.15 8.82 17.42
CA THR A 138 -20.57 8.58 17.16
C THR A 138 -21.14 9.86 16.57
N LYS A 139 -21.83 9.73 15.44
CA LYS A 139 -22.58 10.80 14.77
C LYS A 139 -23.13 11.78 15.80
N SER A 140 -22.64 13.03 15.77
CA SER A 140 -23.31 14.14 16.44
C SER A 140 -24.75 14.15 15.97
N ALA A 141 -25.67 14.04 16.92
CA ALA A 141 -27.08 14.26 16.71
C ALA A 141 -27.27 15.60 15.96
N ALA A 142 -28.12 15.57 14.94
CA ALA A 142 -28.56 16.78 14.26
C ALA A 142 -29.27 17.70 15.28
N PRO A 143 -28.97 19.01 15.33
CA PRO A 143 -29.76 19.90 16.15
C PRO A 143 -31.13 20.11 15.50
N ALA A 144 -32.16 19.94 16.33
CA ALA A 144 -33.55 20.09 16.00
C ALA A 144 -33.93 21.54 15.64
N LYS A 145 -34.95 21.64 14.78
CA LYS A 145 -35.59 22.84 14.19
C LYS A 145 -35.76 24.01 15.17
N ALA A 146 -35.32 25.21 14.78
CA ALA A 146 -35.78 26.48 15.35
C ALA A 146 -36.95 27.04 14.51
N LYS A 147 -38.10 27.25 15.16
CA LYS A 147 -39.29 27.93 14.60
C LYS A 147 -39.05 29.44 14.47
N ALA A 148 -39.69 30.05 13.47
CA ALA A 148 -39.57 31.47 13.12
C ALA A 148 -40.57 32.41 13.83
N ALA A 149 -40.13 33.68 13.94
CA ALA A 149 -40.87 34.97 13.99
C ALA A 149 -41.52 35.43 15.33
N PRO A 150 -41.76 36.75 15.57
CA PRO A 150 -41.74 37.89 14.62
C PRO A 150 -40.99 39.18 15.07
N LYS A 151 -40.99 40.16 14.15
CA LYS A 151 -40.35 41.49 14.16
C LYS A 151 -40.94 42.49 15.18
N ALA A 152 -40.08 43.38 15.71
CA ALA A 152 -40.44 44.76 16.06
C ALA A 152 -39.22 45.71 15.99
N LYS A 153 -39.40 46.90 15.39
CA LYS A 153 -38.56 48.13 15.44
C LYS A 153 -39.46 49.25 15.99
N PRO A 154 -38.99 50.47 16.34
CA PRO A 154 -37.64 51.01 16.56
C PRO A 154 -37.51 51.87 17.86
N ALA A 155 -36.29 52.28 18.26
CA ALA A 155 -36.08 53.54 18.99
C ALA A 155 -34.62 54.06 18.88
N MET A 156 -34.47 55.30 18.41
CA MET A 156 -33.36 56.25 18.63
C MET A 156 -33.92 57.34 19.60
N PRO A 157 -33.14 58.26 20.26
CA PRO A 157 -31.89 58.89 19.80
C PRO A 157 -30.86 59.32 20.88
N LYS A 158 -29.83 60.08 20.41
CA LYS A 158 -28.94 61.06 21.07
C LYS A 158 -27.58 60.53 21.59
N ALA A 159 -26.46 61.26 21.58
CA ALA A 159 -25.85 62.36 20.81
C ALA A 159 -24.53 62.73 21.55
N LYS A 160 -23.62 63.45 20.86
CA LYS A 160 -22.37 64.14 21.32
C LYS A 160 -21.09 63.27 21.22
N SER A 161 -19.90 63.75 20.83
CA SER A 161 -19.37 65.04 20.32
C SER A 161 -17.83 64.94 20.22
N LYS A 162 -17.21 65.43 19.11
CA LYS A 162 -15.84 66.03 18.98
C LYS A 162 -14.62 65.12 19.25
N LYS A 163 -13.43 65.23 18.66
CA LYS A 163 -12.58 66.18 17.89
C LYS A 163 -11.60 65.26 17.10
N LYS A 164 -10.95 65.56 15.99
CA LYS A 164 -10.40 66.78 15.39
C LYS A 164 -10.17 66.48 13.90
#